data_AF-A0A932BUI8-F1
#
_entry.id   AF-A0A932BUI8-F1
#
_cell.length_a   1.000
_cell.length_b   1.000
_cell.length_c   1.000
_cell.angle_alpha   90.00
_cell.angle_beta   90.00
_cell.angle_gamma   90.00
#
_symmetry.space_group_name_H-M   'P 1'
#
loop_
_entity.id
_entity.type
_entity.pdbx_description
1 polymer ?
#
loop_
_entity_poly.entity_id
_entity_poly.type
_entity_poly.pdbx_seq_one_letter_code
_entity_poly.pdbx_strand_id
1 'polypeptide(L)'
;MPVPVRERVIALVDDVGSRAAVARLLRVDRSRVTRWLATGEEPDQANRRAIDAFEFALERLTSRYAFATALKWLDGVNPHLGGSRPSDLLRNGRVAEVLAAIEADETGAYA
;
A
#
# COMPACT_ATOMS: atom_id res chain seq x y z
N MET A 1 17.57 5.73 13.13
CA MET A 1 17.05 4.39 13.41
C MET A 1 15.87 4.13 12.47
N PRO A 2 15.74 2.95 11.84
CA PRO A 2 14.54 2.65 11.05
C PRO A 2 13.30 2.68 11.95
N VAL A 3 12.21 3.28 11.47
CA VAL A 3 10.94 3.34 12.21
C VAL A 3 10.39 1.91 12.35
N PRO A 4 10.08 1.43 13.57
CA PRO A 4 9.47 0.13 13.78
C PRO A 4 8.22 -0.07 12.92
N VAL A 5 8.05 -1.27 12.34
CA VAL A 5 6.91 -1.57 11.44
C VAL A 5 5.57 -1.26 12.12
N ARG A 6 5.46 -1.54 13.42
CA ARG A 6 4.27 -1.23 14.20
C ARG A 6 3.91 0.25 14.19
N GLU A 7 4.88 1.15 14.36
CA GLU A 7 4.65 2.60 14.34
C GLU A 7 4.19 3.06 12.97
N ARG A 8 4.75 2.49 11.91
CA ARG A 8 4.33 2.78 10.54
C ARG A 8 2.89 2.33 10.26
N VAL A 9 2.50 1.14 10.75
CA VAL A 9 1.12 0.65 10.66
C VAL A 9 0.16 1.51 11.49
N ILE A 10 0.60 2.06 12.63
CA ILE A 10 -0.21 3.02 13.42
C ILE A 10 -0.47 4.27 12.60
N ALA A 11 0.59 4.90 12.07
CA ALA A 11 0.46 6.10 11.23
C ALA A 11 -0.49 5.86 10.05
N LEU A 12 -0.35 4.72 9.36
CA LEU A 12 -1.24 4.37 8.26
C LEU A 12 -2.70 4.18 8.71
N VAL A 13 -2.94 3.64 9.91
CA VAL A 13 -4.31 3.55 10.45
C VAL A 13 -4.90 4.91 10.76
N ASP A 14 -4.08 5.84 11.27
CA ASP A 14 -4.51 7.20 11.57
C ASP A 14 -4.83 7.97 10.27
N ASP A 15 -4.01 7.82 9.24
CA ASP A 15 -4.19 8.48 7.94
C ASP A 15 -5.39 7.92 7.15
N VAL A 16 -5.54 6.59 7.13
CA VAL A 16 -6.63 5.91 6.39
C VAL A 16 -7.93 5.88 7.20
N GLY A 17 -7.85 6.09 8.52
CA GLY A 17 -8.98 6.24 9.44
C GLY A 17 -9.52 4.95 10.06
N SER A 18 -9.09 3.75 9.62
CA SER A 18 -9.46 2.51 10.31
C SER A 18 -8.56 1.31 10.02
N ARG A 19 -8.43 0.40 11.00
CA ARG A 19 -7.76 -0.91 10.84
C ARG A 19 -8.35 -1.75 9.71
N ALA A 20 -9.66 -1.67 9.49
CA ALA A 20 -10.34 -2.42 8.43
C ALA A 20 -9.97 -1.89 7.04
N ALA A 21 -9.83 -0.57 6.90
CA ALA A 21 -9.39 0.04 5.65
C ALA A 21 -7.91 -0.27 5.37
N VAL A 22 -7.05 -0.21 6.38
CA VAL A 22 -5.64 -0.64 6.24
C VAL A 22 -5.52 -2.11 5.86
N ALA A 23 -6.32 -2.98 6.47
CA ALA A 23 -6.35 -4.40 6.10
C ALA A 23 -6.75 -4.62 4.63
N ARG A 24 -7.76 -3.90 4.14
CA ARG A 24 -8.15 -3.94 2.71
C ARG A 24 -7.03 -3.44 1.81
N LEU A 25 -6.42 -2.30 2.15
CA LEU A 25 -5.33 -1.71 1.38
C LEU A 25 -4.15 -2.67 1.27
N LEU A 26 -3.67 -3.21 2.41
CA LEU A 26 -2.54 -4.14 2.49
C LEU A 26 -2.88 -5.57 2.03
N ARG A 27 -4.13 -5.84 1.64
CA ARG A 27 -4.64 -7.16 1.25
C ARG A 27 -4.36 -8.25 2.30
N VAL A 28 -4.67 -7.93 3.56
CA VAL A 28 -4.56 -8.85 4.71
C VAL A 28 -5.88 -8.97 5.46
N ASP A 29 -6.01 -10.03 6.25
CA ASP A 29 -7.09 -10.14 7.21
C ASP A 29 -7.00 -9.03 8.27
N ARG A 30 -8.15 -8.46 8.65
CA ARG A 30 -8.25 -7.48 9.75
C ARG A 30 -7.63 -7.99 11.05
N SER A 31 -7.69 -9.31 11.31
CA SER A 31 -7.11 -9.93 12.50
C SER A 31 -5.59 -9.79 12.57
N ARG A 32 -4.89 -9.71 11.42
CA ARG A 32 -3.45 -9.46 11.36
C ARG A 32 -3.12 -8.06 11.81
N VAL A 33 -3.82 -7.05 11.28
CA VAL A 33 -3.65 -5.66 11.68
C VAL A 33 -3.95 -5.48 13.17
N THR A 34 -4.99 -6.13 13.69
CA THR A 34 -5.28 -6.12 15.13
C THR A 34 -4.14 -6.71 15.96
N ARG A 35 -3.56 -7.85 15.55
CA ARG A 35 -2.43 -8.47 16.27
C ARG A 35 -1.19 -7.56 16.28
N TRP A 36 -0.80 -7.02 15.12
CA TRP A 36 0.35 -6.12 15.05
C TRP A 36 0.22 -4.90 15.98
N LEU A 37 -0.99 -4.34 16.07
CA LEU A 37 -1.23 -3.13 16.84
C LEU A 37 -1.47 -3.40 18.33
N ALA A 38 -2.31 -4.40 18.66
CA ALA A 38 -2.77 -4.65 20.02
C ALA A 38 -1.84 -5.57 20.81
N THR A 39 -1.31 -6.62 20.18
CA THR A 39 -0.42 -7.58 20.87
C THR A 39 1.06 -7.25 20.67
N GLY A 40 1.38 -6.33 19.75
CA GLY A 40 2.76 -6.02 19.39
C GLY A 40 3.43 -7.16 18.62
N GLU A 41 2.65 -8.06 18.03
CA GLU A 41 3.17 -9.13 17.18
C GLU A 41 3.90 -8.50 15.98
N GLU A 42 5.17 -8.85 15.80
CA GLU A 42 5.94 -8.37 14.67
C GLU A 42 5.44 -9.02 13.37
N PRO A 43 5.17 -8.25 12.30
CA PRO A 43 4.80 -8.83 11.02
C PRO A 43 5.91 -9.75 10.52
N ASP A 44 5.53 -10.90 9.96
CA ASP A 44 6.48 -11.79 9.30
C ASP A 44 7.15 -11.10 8.08
N GLN A 45 8.20 -11.73 7.55
CA GLN A 45 8.98 -11.16 6.44
C GLN A 45 8.11 -10.84 5.20
N ALA A 46 7.10 -11.66 4.90
CA ALA A 46 6.23 -11.43 3.74
C ALA A 46 5.36 -10.19 3.94
N ASN A 47 4.76 -10.04 5.12
CA ASN A 47 3.95 -8.87 5.45
C ASN A 47 4.80 -7.60 5.56
N ARG A 48 6.02 -7.69 6.10
CA ARG A 48 6.96 -6.54 6.13
C ARG A 48 7.27 -6.03 4.73
N ARG A 49 7.65 -6.93 3.81
CA ARG A 49 7.92 -6.56 2.41
C ARG A 49 6.71 -5.94 1.73
N ALA A 50 5.51 -6.46 1.98
CA ALA A 50 4.29 -5.88 1.45
C ALA A 50 4.08 -4.46 2.00
N ILE A 51 4.19 -4.26 3.32
CA ILE A 51 4.06 -2.95 3.96
C ILE A 51 5.07 -1.95 3.37
N ASP A 52 6.34 -2.33 3.26
CA ASP A 52 7.40 -1.48 2.70
C ASP A 52 7.07 -1.09 1.24
N ALA A 53 6.57 -2.04 0.43
CA ALA A 53 6.17 -1.78 -0.95
C ALA A 53 4.96 -0.84 -1.06
N PHE A 54 3.99 -0.99 -0.16
CA PHE A 54 2.82 -0.11 -0.09
C PHE A 54 3.19 1.31 0.32
N GLU A 55 4.01 1.47 1.35
CA GLU A 55 4.48 2.78 1.80
C GLU A 55 5.23 3.51 0.70
N PHE A 56 6.14 2.80 0.00
CA PHE A 56 6.89 3.39 -1.09
C PHE A 56 6.00 3.83 -2.26
N ALA A 57 5.02 2.99 -2.65
CA ALA A 57 4.07 3.36 -3.69
C ALA A 57 3.18 4.53 -3.26
N LEU A 58 2.75 4.55 -1.99
CA LEU A 58 1.93 5.62 -1.44
C LEU A 58 2.68 6.94 -1.38
N GLU A 59 3.94 6.95 -0.93
CA GLU A 59 4.82 8.12 -0.94
C GLU A 59 4.98 8.69 -2.35
N ARG A 60 5.21 7.82 -3.34
CA ARG A 60 5.34 8.26 -4.73
C ARG A 60 4.05 8.89 -5.25
N LEU A 61 2.89 8.27 -4.99
CA LEU A 61 1.60 8.80 -5.41
C LEU A 61 1.24 10.10 -4.68
N THR A 62 1.51 10.21 -3.38
CA THR A 62 1.17 11.40 -2.59
C THR A 62 2.03 12.61 -2.90
N SER A 63 3.17 12.42 -3.56
CA SER A 63 3.97 13.52 -4.12
C SER A 63 3.22 14.34 -5.19
N ARG A 64 2.17 13.76 -5.79
CA ARG A 64 1.42 14.36 -6.91
C ARG A 64 -0.10 14.36 -6.71
N TYR A 65 -0.61 13.38 -6.00
CA TYR A 65 -2.02 13.21 -5.72
C TYR A 65 -2.34 13.50 -4.26
N ALA A 66 -3.53 14.02 -3.99
CA ALA A 66 -4.06 14.04 -2.64
C ALA A 66 -4.12 12.60 -2.08
N PHE A 67 -3.89 12.44 -0.78
CA PHE A 67 -3.84 11.13 -0.11
C PHE A 67 -5.04 10.22 -0.44
N ALA A 68 -6.26 10.78 -0.39
CA ALA A 68 -7.47 10.04 -0.74
C ALA A 68 -7.48 9.53 -2.20
N THR A 69 -6.89 10.28 -3.14
CA THR A 69 -6.74 9.88 -4.54
C THR A 69 -5.69 8.79 -4.70
N ALA A 70 -4.57 8.90 -4.00
CA ALA A 70 -3.54 7.85 -3.97
C ALA A 70 -4.11 6.50 -3.47
N LEU A 71 -4.91 6.53 -2.39
CA LEU A 71 -5.61 5.34 -1.91
C LEU A 71 -6.56 4.73 -2.95
N LYS A 72 -7.33 5.57 -3.65
CA LYS A 72 -8.22 5.11 -4.72
C LYS A 72 -7.45 4.52 -5.89
N TRP A 73 -6.29 5.08 -6.23
CA TRP A 73 -5.42 4.56 -7.27
C TRP A 73 -4.93 3.15 -6.91
N LEU A 74 -4.48 2.95 -5.66
CA LEU A 74 -3.98 1.65 -5.18
C LEU A 74 -5.07 0.57 -5.06
N ASP A 75 -6.29 0.94 -4.67
CA ASP A 75 -7.41 -0.01 -4.56
C ASP A 75 -8.15 -0.19 -5.89
N GLY A 76 -8.09 0.78 -6.80
CA GLY A 76 -8.78 0.78 -8.09
C GLY A 76 -8.19 -0.17 -9.13
N VAL A 77 -8.95 -0.41 -10.19
CA VAL A 77 -8.48 -1.13 -11.38
C VAL A 77 -7.64 -0.18 -12.21
N ASN A 78 -6.43 -0.60 -12.60
CA ASN A 78 -5.51 0.24 -13.36
C ASN A 78 -5.30 -0.29 -14.80
N PRO A 79 -5.58 0.51 -15.85
CA PRO A 79 -5.37 0.13 -17.25
C PRO A 79 -3.91 -0.21 -17.59
N HIS A 80 -2.94 0.52 -17.05
CA HIS A 80 -1.50 0.26 -17.25
C HIS A 80 -1.06 -1.08 -16.65
N LEU A 81 -1.88 -1.68 -15.79
CA LEU A 81 -1.64 -2.98 -15.16
C LEU A 81 -2.54 -4.08 -15.73
N GLY A 82 -3.04 -3.89 -16.96
CA GLY A 82 -3.91 -4.86 -17.63
C GLY A 82 -5.24 -5.10 -16.91
N GLY A 83 -5.75 -4.09 -16.20
CA GLY A 83 -6.97 -4.21 -15.41
C GLY A 83 -6.76 -4.83 -14.02
N SER A 84 -5.51 -5.00 -13.59
CA SER A 84 -5.21 -5.45 -12.23
C SER A 84 -5.30 -4.30 -11.22
N ARG A 85 -5.53 -4.64 -9.95
CA ARG A 85 -5.44 -3.66 -8.85
C ARG A 85 -3.99 -3.55 -8.38
N PRO A 86 -3.42 -2.35 -8.26
CA PRO A 86 -2.04 -2.18 -7.80
C PRO A 86 -1.78 -2.81 -6.42
N SER A 87 -2.72 -2.69 -5.49
CA SER A 87 -2.63 -3.32 -4.17
C SER A 87 -2.45 -4.85 -4.21
N ASP A 88 -3.12 -5.53 -5.14
CA ASP A 88 -2.94 -6.98 -5.31
C ASP A 88 -1.54 -7.31 -5.85
N LEU A 89 -1.00 -6.48 -6.76
CA LEU A 89 0.35 -6.66 -7.29
C LEU A 89 1.43 -6.40 -6.23
N LEU A 90 1.29 -5.33 -5.45
CA LEU A 90 2.19 -5.02 -4.32
C LEU A 90 2.20 -6.16 -3.31
N ARG A 91 1.02 -6.71 -2.99
CA ARG A 91 0.89 -7.88 -2.10
C ARG A 91 1.66 -9.10 -2.62
N ASN A 92 1.64 -9.31 -3.94
CA ASN A 92 2.31 -10.41 -4.61
C ASN A 92 3.79 -10.13 -4.93
N GLY A 93 4.36 -9.02 -4.43
CA GLY A 93 5.75 -8.65 -4.64
C GLY A 93 6.06 -8.10 -6.04
N ARG A 94 5.04 -7.84 -6.86
CA ARG A 94 5.16 -7.28 -8.22
C ARG A 94 5.29 -5.75 -8.18
N VAL A 95 6.23 -5.27 -7.38
CA VAL A 95 6.41 -3.83 -7.07
C VAL A 95 6.86 -3.05 -8.29
N ALA A 96 7.82 -3.59 -9.05
CA ALA A 96 8.39 -2.92 -10.22
C ALA A 96 7.32 -2.55 -11.26
N GLU A 97 6.33 -3.41 -11.46
CA GLU A 97 5.23 -3.15 -12.40
C GLU A 97 4.33 -2.00 -11.94
N VAL A 98 4.05 -1.95 -10.64
CA VAL A 98 3.26 -0.85 -10.06
C VAL A 98 4.01 0.47 -10.19
N LEU A 99 5.32 0.48 -9.95
CA LEU A 99 6.14 1.69 -10.12
C LEU A 99 6.20 2.15 -11.58
N ALA A 100 6.35 1.22 -12.52
CA ALA A 100 6.30 1.53 -13.95
C ALA A 100 4.94 2.11 -14.35
N ALA A 101 3.84 1.58 -13.80
CA ALA A 101 2.50 2.14 -14.02
C ALA A 101 2.33 3.54 -13.42
N ILE A 102 2.91 3.82 -12.25
CA ILE A 102 2.93 5.18 -11.69
C ILE A 102 3.69 6.13 -12.62
N GLU A 103 4.86 5.73 -13.11
CA GLU A 103 5.65 6.54 -14.03
C GLU A 103 4.94 6.80 -15.38
N ALA A 104 4.26 5.79 -15.92
CA ALA A 104 3.45 5.92 -17.13
C ALA A 104 2.29 6.91 -16.94
N ASP A 105 1.55 6.79 -15.83
CA ASP A 105 0.46 7.69 -15.46
C ASP A 105 0.96 9.14 -15.28
N GLU A 106 2.15 9.31 -14.68
CA GLU A 106 2.77 10.63 -14.48
C GLU A 106 3.26 11.31 -15.75
N THR A 107 3.79 10.53 -16.70
CA THR A 107 4.28 11.03 -17.99
C THR A 107 3.15 11.24 -19.01
N GLY A 108 1.91 10.92 -18.63
CA GLY A 108 0.76 10.98 -19.52
C GLY A 108 0.86 9.99 -20.68
N ALA A 109 1.66 8.92 -20.51
CA ALA A 109 1.69 7.84 -21.47
C ALA A 109 0.31 7.20 -21.49
N TYR A 110 -0.32 7.08 -22.66
CA TYR A 110 -1.61 6.41 -22.79
C TYR A 110 -1.40 4.88 -22.78
N ALA A 111 -2.24 4.18 -22.00
CA ALA A 111 -2.36 2.72 -21.99
C ALA A 111 -3.08 2.20 -23.24
#